data_AF-A0A382CXU8-F1
#
_entry.id   AF-A0A382CXU8-F1
#
_cell.length_a   1.000
_cell.length_b   1.000
_cell.length_c   1.000
_cell.angle_alpha   90.00
_cell.angle_beta   90.00
_cell.angle_gamma   90.00
#
_symmetry.space_group_name_H-M   'P 1'
#
loop_
_entity.id
_entity.type
_entity.pdbx_description
1 polymer ?
#
loop_
_entity_poly.entity_id
_entity_poly.type
_entity_poly.pdbx_seq_one_letter_code
_entity_poly.pdbx_strand_id
1 'polypeptide(L)'
;MAQVHFALLPRQHTVASPRFLAMAQTPYLTSPVKSTEMPKGIPYIIGNEAAERYSFYGMKTILVIFMTKYLMGKEGPEPMAEEEAKIWFHLFNSAVYFTPLLGAIVADVFFGKYKTIVGLSIVYCLGHMALALDETRVGMSIGLTLIAIGAGGIKPCVSAHVGDQFGGTNGHLLTKVYAWFYFSINLGAFASQIMTPILLDTYGPQLAFGVPGGLMLLATIVFWMGRNKFVHIPAGGSGFLNEAFSKDGLMIIGRLCVVYLFVAMFWALFDQTGSAWVLQADRMDRNWLGTEWLPSQIGAINPIMIMVFIPIFTGLIYPAINRFFPLTPLRKIGIGFFVAIPSFLIPAWIELQIADGEFPNIIWQILAYVFLTAAEVLISITCLEFSYTQAPKKMKSLILGFFLISVSLGNLFTAGVNHFIMNEPPSFKPDVEGIYKLELTASDSSLSSTSIVTIKVIEKKEPKKPTAVKKRQPTADAGRPIAISTGRQVRMYGKAKKGDNRGSFFY
;
A
#
# COMPACT_ATOMS: atom_id res chain seq x y z
N MET A 1 0.28 48.94 1.30
CA MET A 1 0.36 49.52 2.66
C MET A 1 -1.03 49.51 3.27
N ALA A 2 -1.29 48.60 4.22
CA ALA A 2 -2.33 48.71 5.24
C ALA A 2 -2.09 47.55 6.22
N GLN A 3 -1.36 47.85 7.30
CA GLN A 3 -1.29 47.01 8.50
C GLN A 3 -2.65 47.04 9.19
N VAL A 4 -3.15 45.89 9.64
CA VAL A 4 -4.10 45.85 10.76
C VAL A 4 -3.66 44.75 11.73
N HIS A 5 -3.25 45.21 12.91
CA HIS A 5 -2.94 44.45 14.12
C HIS A 5 -4.10 43.52 14.52
N PHE A 6 -3.79 42.27 14.85
CA PHE A 6 -4.64 41.46 15.72
C PHE A 6 -4.15 41.62 17.16
N ALA A 7 -4.98 42.29 17.96
CA ALA A 7 -4.79 42.43 19.40
C ALA A 7 -4.93 41.07 20.09
N LEU A 8 -3.91 40.72 20.87
CA LEU A 8 -3.95 39.65 21.87
C LEU A 8 -4.85 40.10 23.02
N LEU A 9 -6.06 39.54 23.14
CA LEU A 9 -6.85 39.65 24.36
C LEU A 9 -6.43 38.52 25.34
N PRO A 10 -6.12 38.84 26.61
CA PRO A 10 -5.88 37.82 27.62
C PRO A 10 -7.20 37.18 28.05
N ARG A 11 -7.28 35.84 27.97
CA ARG A 11 -8.39 35.07 28.57
C ARG A 11 -8.36 35.25 30.09
N GLN A 12 -9.37 35.91 30.64
CA GLN A 12 -9.67 35.80 32.07
C GLN A 12 -10.18 34.37 32.35
N HIS A 13 -9.39 33.62 33.11
CA HIS A 13 -9.80 32.33 33.66
C HIS A 13 -10.68 32.60 34.90
N THR A 14 -11.96 32.24 34.82
CA THR A 14 -12.80 32.03 36.00
C THR A 14 -12.26 30.82 36.77
N VAL A 15 -11.83 31.07 38.01
CA VAL A 15 -11.29 30.06 38.92
C VAL A 15 -12.44 29.17 39.40
N ALA A 16 -12.61 28.02 38.77
CA ALA A 16 -13.34 26.90 39.37
C ALA A 16 -12.40 26.16 40.35
N SER A 17 -12.92 25.86 41.53
CA SER A 17 -12.19 25.30 42.68
C SER A 17 -11.49 23.96 42.36
N PRO A 18 -10.32 23.69 42.98
CA PRO A 18 -9.56 22.48 42.68
C PRO A 18 -10.11 21.29 43.47
N ARG A 19 -10.83 20.39 42.79
CA ARG A 19 -10.84 18.98 43.20
C ARG A 19 -9.48 18.39 42.80
N PHE A 20 -8.55 18.37 43.74
CA PHE A 20 -7.30 17.63 43.64
C PHE A 20 -7.61 16.13 43.53
N LEU A 21 -7.84 15.65 42.32
CA LEU A 21 -7.57 14.26 41.97
C LEU A 21 -6.05 14.15 41.88
N ALA A 22 -5.45 13.35 42.75
CA ALA A 22 -4.03 13.05 42.74
C ALA A 22 -3.61 12.58 41.34
N MET A 23 -2.96 13.45 40.57
CA MET A 23 -2.28 13.05 39.35
C MET A 23 -1.17 12.10 39.78
N ALA A 24 -1.30 10.82 39.43
CA ALA A 24 -0.21 9.87 39.54
C ALA A 24 1.03 10.51 38.90
N GLN A 25 2.07 10.77 39.69
CA GLN A 25 3.31 11.34 39.19
C GLN A 25 3.96 10.33 38.26
N THR A 26 3.71 10.46 36.96
CA THR A 26 4.37 9.62 35.97
C THR A 26 5.84 10.05 35.84
N PRO A 27 6.80 9.13 35.71
CA PRO A 27 8.22 9.48 35.51
C PRO A 27 8.50 10.12 34.14
N TYR A 28 7.48 10.28 33.28
CA TYR A 28 7.58 10.79 31.92
C TYR A 28 7.05 12.23 31.81
N LEU A 29 7.62 13.00 30.89
CA LEU A 29 7.15 14.35 30.56
C LEU A 29 5.73 14.27 29.99
N THR A 30 4.80 15.10 30.47
CA THR A 30 3.42 15.17 29.94
C THR A 30 3.13 16.47 29.18
N SER A 31 4.10 17.38 29.15
CA SER A 31 4.06 18.60 28.34
C SER A 31 5.45 18.99 27.84
N PRO A 32 5.56 19.73 26.72
CA PRO A 32 6.83 20.20 26.18
C PRO A 32 7.59 21.09 27.17
N VAL A 33 8.89 20.84 27.32
CA VAL A 33 9.77 21.69 28.11
C VAL A 33 10.02 22.99 27.36
N LYS A 34 9.96 24.13 28.06
CA LYS A 34 10.29 25.43 27.47
C LYS A 34 11.75 25.43 27.03
N SER A 35 11.98 25.48 25.71
CA SER A 35 13.30 25.56 25.09
C SER A 35 13.14 26.20 23.71
N THR A 36 14.20 26.82 23.20
CA THR A 36 14.30 27.28 21.81
C THR A 36 14.96 26.25 20.89
N GLU A 37 15.47 25.16 21.46
CA GLU A 37 16.19 24.11 20.75
C GLU A 37 15.25 22.98 20.27
N MET A 38 15.80 22.14 19.38
CA MET A 38 15.13 20.93 18.91
C MET A 38 14.89 19.96 20.07
N PRO A 39 13.66 19.42 20.25
CA PRO A 39 13.42 18.42 21.27
C PRO A 39 14.31 17.20 21.07
N LYS A 40 14.93 16.73 22.17
CA LYS A 40 15.88 15.60 22.15
C LYS A 40 15.25 14.26 21.69
N GLY A 41 13.91 14.18 21.67
CA GLY A 41 13.16 13.03 21.15
C GLY A 41 13.13 12.96 19.62
N ILE A 42 13.27 14.07 18.90
CA ILE A 42 13.07 14.10 17.43
C ILE A 42 13.94 13.11 16.65
N PRO A 43 15.25 12.96 16.93
CA PRO A 43 16.08 12.00 16.20
C PRO A 43 15.56 10.55 16.26
N TYR A 44 14.98 10.14 17.40
CA TYR A 44 14.39 8.81 17.57
C TYR A 44 13.14 8.62 16.72
N ILE A 45 12.33 9.68 16.54
CA ILE A 45 11.11 9.62 15.74
C ILE A 45 11.45 9.58 14.24
N ILE A 46 12.37 10.44 13.78
CA ILE A 46 12.79 10.50 12.37
C ILE A 46 13.51 9.21 11.95
N GLY A 47 14.42 8.70 12.79
CA GLY A 47 15.11 7.43 12.53
C GLY A 47 14.15 6.24 12.47
N ASN A 48 13.17 6.19 13.39
CA ASN A 48 12.07 5.22 13.34
C ASN A 48 11.26 5.34 12.04
N GLU A 49 10.90 6.56 11.63
CA GLU A 49 10.10 6.78 10.42
C GLU A 49 10.82 6.22 9.18
N ALA A 50 12.09 6.54 8.97
CA ALA A 50 12.84 6.02 7.82
C ALA A 50 12.83 4.47 7.74
N ALA A 51 13.10 3.82 8.87
CA ALA A 51 13.17 2.36 8.95
C ALA A 51 11.80 1.68 8.80
N GLU A 52 10.76 2.23 9.41
CA GLU A 52 9.39 1.71 9.27
C GLU A 52 8.86 1.93 7.84
N ARG A 53 9.17 3.07 7.21
CA ARG A 53 8.82 3.33 5.80
C ARG A 53 9.52 2.35 4.87
N TYR A 54 10.81 2.09 5.09
CA TYR A 54 11.50 1.03 4.37
C TYR A 54 10.78 -0.31 4.53
N SER A 55 10.40 -0.67 5.76
CA SER A 55 9.75 -1.94 6.04
C SER A 55 8.42 -2.09 5.29
N PHE A 56 7.57 -1.06 5.37
CA PHE A 56 6.25 -1.06 4.75
C PHE A 56 6.34 -1.14 3.22
N TYR A 57 7.07 -0.21 2.60
CA TYR A 57 7.17 -0.13 1.14
C TYR A 57 7.97 -1.30 0.56
N GLY A 58 9.01 -1.78 1.25
CA GLY A 58 9.81 -2.93 0.83
C GLY A 58 9.00 -4.21 0.78
N MET A 59 8.23 -4.53 1.83
CA MET A 59 7.34 -5.69 1.81
C MET A 59 6.22 -5.52 0.78
N LYS A 60 5.57 -4.34 0.71
CA LYS A 60 4.47 -4.08 -0.22
C LYS A 60 4.91 -4.24 -1.68
N THR A 61 6.09 -3.76 -2.05
CA THR A 61 6.56 -3.72 -3.45
C THR A 61 6.80 -5.09 -4.05
N ILE A 62 7.16 -6.09 -3.23
CA ILE A 62 7.40 -7.46 -3.68
C ILE A 62 6.18 -8.36 -3.55
N LEU A 63 5.13 -7.92 -2.85
CA LEU A 63 4.02 -8.78 -2.41
C LEU A 63 3.32 -9.47 -3.58
N VAL A 64 3.04 -8.76 -4.68
CA VAL A 64 2.38 -9.34 -5.85
C VAL A 64 3.27 -10.36 -6.57
N ILE A 65 4.57 -10.08 -6.69
CA ILE A 65 5.54 -11.03 -7.28
C ILE A 65 5.69 -12.27 -6.39
N PHE A 66 5.72 -12.10 -5.07
CA PHE A 66 5.71 -13.22 -4.12
C PHE A 66 4.48 -14.11 -4.33
N MET A 67 3.29 -13.51 -4.40
CA MET A 67 2.03 -14.24 -4.61
C MET A 67 2.00 -15.00 -5.94
N THR A 68 2.50 -14.41 -7.02
CA THR A 68 2.41 -15.04 -8.36
C THR A 68 3.57 -15.97 -8.70
N LYS A 69 4.67 -15.97 -7.93
CA LYS A 69 5.87 -16.75 -8.27
C LYS A 69 6.45 -17.62 -7.16
N TYR A 70 6.27 -17.24 -5.89
CA TYR A 70 7.02 -17.83 -4.77
C TYR A 70 6.16 -18.51 -3.71
N LEU A 71 4.83 -18.41 -3.76
CA LEU A 71 3.94 -19.05 -2.79
C LEU A 71 4.13 -20.58 -2.78
N MET A 72 4.10 -21.15 -1.57
CA MET A 72 4.26 -22.58 -1.35
C MET A 72 2.97 -23.21 -0.78
N GLY A 73 2.63 -24.39 -1.28
CA GLY A 73 1.60 -25.28 -0.76
C GLY A 73 2.19 -26.49 -0.06
N LYS A 74 1.34 -27.43 0.38
CA LYS A 74 1.78 -28.66 1.08
C LYS A 74 2.63 -29.59 0.22
N GLU A 75 2.43 -29.54 -1.10
CA GLU A 75 3.04 -30.47 -2.06
C GLU A 75 4.10 -29.80 -2.95
N GLY A 76 4.41 -28.52 -2.74
CA GLY A 76 5.36 -27.75 -3.54
C GLY A 76 4.85 -26.33 -3.88
N PRO A 77 5.45 -25.65 -4.88
CA PRO A 77 5.02 -24.32 -5.31
C PRO A 77 3.54 -24.26 -5.70
N GLU A 78 2.81 -23.27 -5.18
CA GLU A 78 1.38 -23.04 -5.40
C GLU A 78 1.08 -21.53 -5.62
N PRO A 79 1.61 -20.93 -6.71
CA PRO A 79 1.41 -19.52 -7.01
C PRO A 79 -0.08 -19.18 -7.22
N MET A 80 -0.44 -17.93 -6.92
CA MET A 80 -1.76 -17.37 -7.21
C MET A 80 -1.84 -16.92 -8.67
N ALA A 81 -3.05 -16.99 -9.23
CA ALA A 81 -3.38 -16.28 -10.46
C ALA A 81 -3.20 -14.77 -10.28
N GLU A 82 -2.90 -14.05 -11.36
CA GLU A 82 -2.65 -12.60 -11.31
C GLU A 82 -3.83 -11.81 -10.70
N GLU A 83 -5.06 -12.16 -11.03
CA GLU A 83 -6.28 -11.54 -10.49
C GLU A 83 -6.44 -11.81 -9.01
N GLU A 84 -6.19 -13.05 -8.57
CA GLU A 84 -6.22 -13.41 -7.16
C GLU A 84 -5.17 -12.60 -6.38
N ALA A 85 -3.93 -12.54 -6.88
CA ALA A 85 -2.86 -11.75 -6.28
C ALA A 85 -3.22 -10.25 -6.19
N LYS A 86 -3.80 -9.67 -7.25
CA LYS A 86 -4.30 -8.28 -7.24
C LYS A 86 -5.38 -8.07 -6.18
N ILE A 87 -6.34 -9.00 -6.04
CA ILE A 87 -7.38 -8.93 -5.01
C ILE A 87 -6.75 -8.89 -3.62
N TRP A 88 -5.85 -9.82 -3.29
CA TRP A 88 -5.18 -9.87 -2.00
C TRP A 88 -4.37 -8.61 -1.70
N PHE A 89 -3.63 -8.10 -2.68
CA PHE A 89 -2.87 -6.85 -2.54
C PHE A 89 -3.77 -5.65 -2.20
N HIS A 90 -4.89 -5.52 -2.92
CA HIS A 90 -5.81 -4.39 -2.71
C HIS A 90 -6.63 -4.56 -1.42
N LEU A 91 -7.02 -5.77 -1.03
CA LEU A 91 -7.65 -6.01 0.27
C LEU A 91 -6.69 -5.67 1.42
N PHE A 92 -5.42 -6.06 1.31
CA PHE A 92 -4.39 -5.69 2.26
C PHE A 92 -4.24 -4.17 2.38
N ASN A 93 -4.07 -3.46 1.26
CA ASN A 93 -3.99 -1.99 1.28
C ASN A 93 -5.26 -1.36 1.87
N SER A 94 -6.43 -1.89 1.52
CA SER A 94 -7.70 -1.41 2.07
C SER A 94 -7.73 -1.51 3.59
N ALA A 95 -7.32 -2.65 4.14
CA ALA A 95 -7.21 -2.84 5.59
C ALA A 95 -6.19 -1.90 6.25
N VAL A 96 -5.02 -1.69 5.64
CA VAL A 96 -3.97 -0.76 6.12
C VAL A 96 -4.47 0.68 6.20
N TYR A 97 -5.38 1.09 5.30
CA TYR A 97 -5.91 2.45 5.27
C TYR A 97 -7.25 2.63 5.99
N PHE A 98 -7.91 1.53 6.38
CA PHE A 98 -9.08 1.53 7.24
C PHE A 98 -8.74 1.53 8.74
N THR A 99 -7.77 0.70 9.14
CA THR A 99 -7.31 0.56 10.53
C THR A 99 -6.74 1.81 11.22
N PRO A 100 -6.27 2.88 10.53
CA PRO A 100 -5.92 4.15 11.16
C PRO A 100 -7.05 4.72 12.01
N LEU A 101 -8.32 4.60 11.58
CA LEU A 101 -9.45 5.07 12.39
C LEU A 101 -9.51 4.35 13.74
N LEU A 102 -9.29 3.04 13.74
CA LEU A 102 -9.27 2.23 14.96
C LEU A 102 -8.06 2.58 15.84
N GLY A 103 -6.87 2.74 15.23
CA GLY A 103 -5.66 3.14 15.94
C GLY A 103 -5.78 4.50 16.64
N ALA A 104 -6.41 5.47 15.97
CA ALA A 104 -6.68 6.79 16.56
C ALA A 104 -7.62 6.69 17.78
N ILE A 105 -8.71 5.91 17.69
CA ILE A 105 -9.62 5.70 18.82
C ILE A 105 -8.89 5.03 19.99
N VAL A 106 -8.09 4.00 19.71
CA VAL A 106 -7.31 3.28 20.72
C VAL A 106 -6.32 4.22 21.44
N ALA A 107 -5.63 5.08 20.69
CA ALA A 107 -4.72 6.06 21.25
C ALA A 107 -5.42 7.17 22.05
N ASP A 108 -6.46 7.80 21.49
CA ASP A 108 -7.05 9.00 22.07
C ASP A 108 -7.99 8.69 23.25
N VAL A 109 -8.61 7.50 23.27
CA VAL A 109 -9.56 7.11 24.32
C VAL A 109 -8.90 6.30 25.44
N PHE A 110 -8.02 5.34 25.11
CA PHE A 110 -7.61 4.31 26.07
C PHE A 110 -6.16 4.43 26.54
N PHE A 111 -5.19 4.42 25.63
CA PHE A 111 -3.78 4.16 26.00
C PHE A 111 -2.84 5.36 25.88
N GLY A 112 -3.23 6.40 25.14
CA GLY A 112 -2.33 7.47 24.72
C GLY A 112 -1.44 7.04 23.55
N LYS A 113 -0.97 8.03 22.76
CA LYS A 113 -0.26 7.79 21.49
C LYS A 113 0.98 6.91 21.64
N TYR A 114 1.84 7.18 22.63
CA TYR A 114 3.09 6.44 22.80
C TYR A 114 2.86 4.93 23.03
N LYS A 115 1.96 4.57 23.95
CA LYS A 115 1.67 3.16 24.26
C LYS A 115 1.03 2.45 23.07
N THR A 116 0.14 3.13 22.35
CA THR A 116 -0.46 2.61 21.11
C THR A 116 0.61 2.38 20.03
N ILE A 117 1.53 3.32 19.83
CA ILE A 117 2.61 3.19 18.84
C ILE A 117 3.47 1.96 19.17
N VAL A 118 3.98 1.85 20.40
CA VAL A 118 4.85 0.72 20.78
C VAL A 118 4.10 -0.61 20.70
N GLY A 119 2.88 -0.69 21.23
CA GLY A 119 2.08 -1.92 21.24
C GLY A 119 1.77 -2.41 19.83
N LEU A 120 1.31 -1.53 18.94
CA LEU A 120 1.00 -1.89 17.56
C LEU A 120 2.25 -2.11 16.71
N SER A 121 3.39 -1.49 17.04
CA SER A 121 4.67 -1.77 16.37
C SER A 121 5.17 -3.19 16.66
N ILE A 122 4.90 -3.74 17.85
CA ILE A 122 5.17 -5.15 18.16
C ILE A 122 4.29 -6.07 17.29
N VAL A 123 3.00 -5.78 17.18
CA VAL A 123 2.08 -6.51 16.29
C VAL A 123 2.59 -6.47 14.84
N TYR A 124 3.08 -5.31 14.41
CA TYR A 124 3.67 -5.12 13.09
C TYR A 124 4.92 -6.01 12.90
N CYS A 125 5.84 -6.05 13.88
CA CYS A 125 7.00 -6.93 13.84
C CYS A 125 6.61 -8.41 13.74
N LEU A 126 5.60 -8.85 14.50
CA LEU A 126 5.08 -10.22 14.43
C LEU A 126 4.49 -10.55 13.05
N GLY A 127 3.85 -9.58 12.40
CA GLY A 127 3.37 -9.74 11.03
C GLY A 127 4.49 -9.96 10.02
N HIS A 128 5.58 -9.20 10.12
CA HIS A 128 6.76 -9.44 9.28
C HIS A 128 7.44 -10.78 9.58
N MET A 129 7.52 -11.16 10.85
CA MET A 129 8.06 -12.46 11.25
C MET A 129 7.23 -13.61 10.66
N ALA A 130 5.90 -13.49 10.64
CA ALA A 130 5.03 -14.48 9.98
C ALA A 130 5.31 -14.58 8.47
N LEU A 131 5.46 -13.45 7.76
CA LEU A 131 5.81 -13.46 6.33
C LEU A 131 7.20 -14.06 6.05
N ALA A 132 8.15 -13.86 6.95
CA ALA A 132 9.51 -14.35 6.78
C ALA A 132 9.65 -15.86 7.08
N LEU A 133 8.80 -16.41 7.95
CA LEU A 133 8.90 -17.81 8.38
C LEU A 133 7.97 -18.76 7.62
N ASP A 134 6.86 -18.26 7.07
CA ASP A 134 5.84 -19.07 6.45
C ASP A 134 5.44 -18.51 5.07
N GLU A 135 5.97 -19.14 4.03
CA GLU A 135 5.74 -18.81 2.62
C GLU A 135 4.39 -19.35 2.08
N THR A 136 3.56 -19.94 2.94
CA THR A 136 2.24 -20.44 2.55
C THR A 136 1.18 -19.35 2.54
N ARG A 137 0.03 -19.65 1.93
CA ARG A 137 -1.14 -18.76 1.96
C ARG A 137 -1.62 -18.45 3.39
N VAL A 138 -1.41 -19.36 4.34
CA VAL A 138 -1.77 -19.16 5.76
C VAL A 138 -0.82 -18.17 6.42
N GLY A 139 0.49 -18.41 6.29
CA GLY A 139 1.53 -17.49 6.76
C GLY A 139 1.37 -16.08 6.20
N MET A 140 1.14 -15.99 4.89
CA MET A 140 0.83 -14.74 4.22
C MET A 140 -0.40 -14.05 4.82
N SER A 141 -1.52 -14.77 4.98
CA SER A 141 -2.77 -14.20 5.52
C SER A 141 -2.59 -13.65 6.94
N ILE A 142 -1.90 -14.40 7.80
CA ILE A 142 -1.59 -13.97 9.18
C ILE A 142 -0.67 -12.75 9.15
N GLY A 143 0.42 -12.82 8.38
CA GLY A 143 1.40 -11.74 8.26
C GLY A 143 0.78 -10.44 7.78
N LEU A 144 0.04 -10.48 6.67
CA LEU A 144 -0.66 -9.30 6.12
C LEU A 144 -1.70 -8.73 7.07
N THR A 145 -2.44 -9.58 7.80
CA THR A 145 -3.43 -9.11 8.78
C THR A 145 -2.76 -8.36 9.94
N LEU A 146 -1.70 -8.94 10.50
CA LEU A 146 -0.94 -8.32 11.60
C LEU A 146 -0.27 -7.02 11.15
N ILE A 147 0.32 -7.01 9.95
CA ILE A 147 0.90 -5.80 9.36
C ILE A 147 -0.18 -4.73 9.14
N ALA A 148 -1.36 -5.09 8.63
CA ALA A 148 -2.43 -4.13 8.42
C ALA A 148 -2.87 -3.46 9.74
N ILE A 149 -3.03 -4.24 10.80
CA ILE A 149 -3.38 -3.74 12.15
C ILE A 149 -2.25 -2.85 12.69
N GLY A 150 -1.00 -3.32 12.62
CA GLY A 150 0.16 -2.61 13.12
C GLY A 150 0.44 -1.32 12.37
N ALA A 151 0.78 -1.43 11.08
CA ALA A 151 1.13 -0.30 10.22
C ALA A 151 -0.01 0.72 10.12
N GLY A 152 -1.24 0.27 9.94
CA GLY A 152 -2.38 1.18 9.83
C GLY A 152 -2.69 1.87 11.15
N GLY A 153 -2.71 1.14 12.26
CA GLY A 153 -3.05 1.72 13.56
C GLY A 153 -2.01 2.70 14.12
N ILE A 154 -0.72 2.59 13.77
CA ILE A 154 0.30 3.56 14.20
C ILE A 154 0.30 4.86 13.37
N LYS A 155 -0.11 4.84 12.10
CA LYS A 155 -0.06 5.99 11.17
C LYS A 155 -0.60 7.31 11.75
N PRO A 156 -1.81 7.38 12.33
CA PRO A 156 -2.32 8.65 12.86
C PRO A 156 -1.60 9.07 14.15
N CYS A 157 -1.03 8.11 14.88
CA CYS A 157 -0.40 8.34 16.17
C CYS A 157 1.00 8.94 16.02
N VAL A 158 1.83 8.43 15.10
CA VAL A 158 3.24 8.86 14.95
C VAL A 158 3.35 10.31 14.50
N SER A 159 2.61 10.71 13.47
CA SER A 159 2.63 12.09 12.96
C SER A 159 2.13 13.11 14.01
N ALA A 160 1.09 12.74 14.77
CA ALA A 160 0.61 13.55 15.89
C ALA A 160 1.65 13.60 17.03
N HIS A 161 2.33 12.49 17.31
CA HIS A 161 3.34 12.41 18.37
C HIS A 161 4.56 13.31 18.10
N VAL A 162 4.94 13.50 16.82
CA VAL A 162 5.96 14.49 16.42
C VAL A 162 5.54 15.89 16.85
N GLY A 163 4.31 16.30 16.52
CA GLY A 163 3.78 17.62 16.86
C GLY A 163 3.72 17.86 18.36
N ASP A 164 3.38 16.83 19.14
CA ASP A 164 3.29 16.89 20.60
C ASP A 164 4.63 17.17 21.29
N GLN A 165 5.77 17.03 20.60
CA GLN A 165 7.09 17.33 21.17
C GLN A 165 7.39 18.84 21.23
N PHE A 166 6.59 19.66 20.54
CA PHE A 166 6.82 21.10 20.41
C PHE A 166 5.82 21.89 21.25
N GLY A 167 6.33 22.92 21.92
CA GLY A 167 5.54 23.93 22.62
C GLY A 167 5.59 25.28 21.91
N GLY A 168 5.06 26.33 22.57
CA GLY A 168 5.05 27.68 22.00
C GLY A 168 6.44 28.28 21.77
N THR A 169 7.47 27.84 22.49
CA THR A 169 8.84 28.39 22.46
C THR A 169 9.71 27.83 21.33
N ASN A 170 9.49 26.58 20.92
CA ASN A 170 10.21 25.91 19.82
C ASN A 170 9.32 25.57 18.61
N GLY A 171 8.05 25.98 18.60
CA GLY A 171 7.11 25.68 17.50
C GLY A 171 7.57 26.15 16.12
N HIS A 172 8.44 27.16 16.03
CA HIS A 172 9.04 27.61 14.78
C HIS A 172 9.93 26.55 14.09
N LEU A 173 10.41 25.55 14.82
CA LEU A 173 11.20 24.43 14.30
C LEU A 173 10.34 23.31 13.68
N LEU A 174 9.03 23.34 13.89
CA LEU A 174 8.11 22.27 13.47
C LEU A 174 8.12 22.06 11.95
N THR A 175 8.16 23.15 11.18
CA THR A 175 8.27 23.10 9.71
C THR A 175 9.54 22.39 9.26
N LYS A 176 10.67 22.64 9.94
CA LYS A 176 11.96 22.00 9.63
C LYS A 176 11.90 20.49 9.91
N VAL A 177 11.25 20.08 11.00
CA VAL A 177 11.10 18.65 11.33
C VAL A 177 10.16 17.94 10.39
N TYR A 178 9.02 18.53 10.03
CA TYR A 178 8.14 17.92 9.03
C TYR A 178 8.82 17.78 7.66
N ALA A 179 9.73 18.69 7.28
CA ALA A 179 10.55 18.52 6.08
C ALA A 179 11.49 17.30 6.17
N TRP A 180 12.18 17.12 7.30
CA TRP A 180 13.01 15.93 7.54
C TRP A 180 12.18 14.64 7.59
N PHE A 181 11.00 14.68 8.21
CA PHE A 181 10.06 13.58 8.27
C PHE A 181 9.62 13.17 6.85
N TYR A 182 9.27 14.16 6.04
CA TYR A 182 8.89 13.96 4.65
C TYR A 182 10.03 13.37 3.80
N PHE A 183 11.24 13.88 3.98
CA PHE A 183 12.43 13.32 3.33
C PHE A 183 12.67 11.86 3.75
N SER A 184 12.58 11.55 5.04
CA SER A 184 12.77 10.17 5.53
C SER A 184 11.76 9.18 4.95
N ILE A 185 10.51 9.61 4.72
CA ILE A 185 9.48 8.77 4.08
C ILE A 185 9.89 8.40 2.66
N ASN A 186 10.24 9.41 1.85
CA ASN A 186 10.57 9.19 0.45
C ASN A 186 11.91 8.43 0.29
N LEU A 187 12.90 8.70 1.15
CA LEU A 187 14.16 7.98 1.16
C LEU A 187 13.96 6.49 1.52
N GLY A 188 13.19 6.20 2.58
CA GLY A 188 12.87 4.84 2.99
C GLY A 188 12.11 4.08 1.91
N ALA A 189 11.10 4.72 1.31
CA ALA A 189 10.33 4.14 0.19
C ALA A 189 11.23 3.81 -1.01
N PHE A 190 11.99 4.79 -1.50
CA PHE A 190 12.91 4.62 -2.62
C PHE A 190 13.91 3.49 -2.38
N ALA A 191 14.63 3.53 -1.25
CA ALA A 191 15.63 2.52 -0.93
C ALA A 191 15.02 1.11 -0.87
N SER A 192 13.84 0.97 -0.24
CA SER A 192 13.17 -0.31 -0.10
C SER A 192 12.65 -0.89 -1.41
N GLN A 193 12.21 -0.02 -2.34
CA GLN A 193 11.69 -0.42 -3.65
C GLN A 193 12.80 -0.78 -4.64
N ILE A 194 14.04 -0.35 -4.39
CA ILE A 194 15.21 -0.83 -5.13
C ILE A 194 15.75 -2.13 -4.53
N MET A 195 15.97 -2.15 -3.21
CA MET A 195 16.73 -3.22 -2.54
C MET A 195 15.91 -4.48 -2.28
N THR A 196 14.65 -4.35 -1.87
CA THR A 196 13.83 -5.52 -1.49
C THR A 196 13.54 -6.45 -2.68
N PRO A 197 13.26 -5.94 -3.90
CA PRO A 197 13.20 -6.79 -5.09
C PRO A 197 14.48 -7.57 -5.36
N ILE A 198 15.64 -6.94 -5.21
CA ILE A 198 16.96 -7.61 -5.39
C ILE A 198 17.13 -8.73 -4.36
N LEU A 199 16.75 -8.48 -3.11
CA LEU A 199 16.78 -9.51 -2.07
C LEU A 199 15.89 -10.70 -2.41
N LEU A 200 14.68 -10.45 -2.94
CA LEU A 200 13.77 -11.51 -3.35
C LEU A 200 14.35 -12.35 -4.48
N ASP A 201 14.90 -11.71 -5.51
CA ASP A 201 15.44 -12.38 -6.69
C ASP A 201 16.72 -13.18 -6.38
N THR A 202 17.60 -12.65 -5.53
CA THR A 202 18.90 -13.28 -5.23
C THR A 202 18.85 -14.28 -4.07
N TYR A 203 18.05 -14.02 -3.04
CA TYR A 203 18.08 -14.77 -1.77
C TYR A 203 16.74 -15.38 -1.37
N GLY A 204 15.65 -15.09 -2.08
CA GLY A 204 14.33 -15.66 -1.85
C GLY A 204 13.47 -14.95 -0.78
N PRO A 205 12.23 -15.44 -0.56
CA PRO A 205 11.20 -14.75 0.23
C PRO A 205 11.57 -14.54 1.70
N GLN A 206 12.19 -15.53 2.34
CA GLN A 206 12.58 -15.47 3.76
C GLN A 206 13.42 -14.23 4.07
N LEU A 207 14.46 -13.96 3.27
CA LEU A 207 15.32 -12.79 3.48
C LEU A 207 14.63 -11.51 3.01
N ALA A 208 13.90 -11.56 1.91
CA ALA A 208 13.21 -10.40 1.34
C ALA A 208 12.09 -9.85 2.25
N PHE A 209 11.41 -10.70 3.02
CA PHE A 209 10.48 -10.27 4.08
C PHE A 209 11.16 -10.08 5.44
N GLY A 210 12.23 -10.84 5.71
CA GLY A 210 12.99 -10.77 6.96
C GLY A 210 13.74 -9.46 7.15
N VAL A 211 14.35 -8.89 6.10
CA VAL A 211 15.07 -7.61 6.18
C VAL A 211 14.14 -6.44 6.54
N PRO A 212 13.00 -6.23 5.84
CA PRO A 212 11.94 -5.33 6.30
C PRO A 212 11.56 -5.55 7.76
N GLY A 213 11.29 -6.80 8.16
CA GLY A 213 10.94 -7.16 9.54
C GLY A 213 12.00 -6.77 10.57
N GLY A 214 13.28 -7.02 10.29
CA GLY A 214 14.40 -6.63 11.14
C GLY A 214 14.52 -5.10 11.27
N LEU A 215 14.30 -4.37 10.18
CA LEU A 215 14.28 -2.90 10.20
C LEU A 215 13.07 -2.36 10.98
N MET A 216 11.90 -3.00 10.90
CA MET A 216 10.75 -2.64 11.72
C MET A 216 11.00 -2.90 13.22
N LEU A 217 11.67 -4.00 13.55
CA LEU A 217 12.09 -4.28 14.92
C LEU A 217 13.08 -3.22 15.42
N LEU A 218 14.07 -2.88 14.61
CA LEU A 218 15.03 -1.81 14.91
C LEU A 218 14.31 -0.46 15.11
N ALA A 219 13.37 -0.12 14.23
CA ALA A 219 12.55 1.09 14.36
C ALA A 219 11.83 1.12 15.72
N THR A 220 11.18 0.01 16.08
CA THR A 220 10.48 -0.15 17.37
C THR A 220 11.41 0.04 18.57
N ILE A 221 12.61 -0.55 18.52
CA ILE A 221 13.62 -0.42 19.58
C ILE A 221 14.10 1.03 19.69
N VAL A 222 14.43 1.67 18.57
CA VAL A 222 14.87 3.07 18.53
C VAL A 222 13.78 3.99 19.09
N PHE A 223 12.53 3.79 18.70
CA PHE A 223 11.41 4.56 19.25
C PHE A 223 11.28 4.33 20.77
N TRP A 224 11.36 3.08 21.23
CA TRP A 224 11.32 2.76 22.67
C TRP A 224 12.49 3.35 23.49
N MET A 225 13.69 3.49 22.89
CA MET A 225 14.83 4.17 23.54
C MET A 225 14.54 5.65 23.82
N GLY A 226 13.70 6.30 23.00
CA GLY A 226 13.30 7.69 23.17
C GLY A 226 12.30 7.95 24.31
N ARG A 227 11.78 6.91 24.99
CA ARG A 227 10.72 7.02 26.02
C ARG A 227 11.02 8.00 27.16
N ASN A 228 12.28 8.17 27.56
CA ASN A 228 12.64 9.12 28.64
C ASN A 228 12.86 10.54 28.12
N LYS A 229 12.76 10.75 26.80
CA LYS A 229 12.96 12.04 26.12
C LYS A 229 11.67 12.57 25.50
N PHE A 230 10.67 11.72 25.31
CA PHE A 230 9.40 12.13 24.71
C PHE A 230 8.45 12.81 25.69
N VAL A 231 7.66 13.71 25.13
CA VAL A 231 6.42 14.21 25.73
C VAL A 231 5.31 13.19 25.49
N HIS A 232 4.73 12.70 26.58
CA HIS A 232 3.65 11.73 26.65
C HIS A 232 2.34 12.44 26.97
N ILE A 233 1.60 12.79 25.92
CA ILE A 233 0.27 13.37 26.09
C ILE A 233 -0.70 12.29 26.61
N PRO A 234 -1.40 12.52 27.73
CA PRO A 234 -2.40 11.58 28.24
C PRO A 234 -3.60 11.46 27.29
N ALA A 235 -4.32 10.34 27.37
CA ALA A 235 -5.53 10.12 26.58
C ALA A 235 -6.57 11.24 26.83
N GLY A 236 -7.11 11.80 25.75
CA GLY A 236 -8.06 12.93 25.81
C GLY A 236 -9.49 12.51 26.14
N GLY A 237 -9.78 11.21 26.15
CA GLY A 237 -11.11 10.65 26.42
C GLY A 237 -12.10 10.82 25.26
N SER A 238 -13.38 10.55 25.51
CA SER A 238 -14.44 10.52 24.49
C SER A 238 -14.94 11.89 24.02
N GLY A 239 -14.33 12.99 24.48
CA GLY A 239 -14.80 14.36 24.20
C GLY A 239 -14.83 14.74 22.71
N PHE A 240 -13.99 14.11 21.88
CA PHE A 240 -14.00 14.32 20.43
C PHE A 240 -15.24 13.73 19.75
N LEU A 241 -15.84 12.66 20.30
CA LEU A 241 -17.04 12.01 19.74
C LEU A 241 -18.23 12.97 19.79
N ASN A 242 -18.36 13.73 20.87
CA ASN A 242 -19.44 14.70 21.02
C ASN A 242 -19.37 15.80 19.94
N GLU A 243 -18.17 16.21 19.54
CA GLU A 243 -17.97 17.20 18.48
C GLU A 243 -18.16 16.58 17.09
N ALA A 244 -17.74 15.32 16.90
CA ALA A 244 -17.95 14.57 15.67
C ALA A 244 -19.43 14.33 15.34
N PHE A 245 -20.23 14.02 16.35
CA PHE A 245 -21.68 13.81 16.23
C PHE A 245 -22.50 15.10 16.41
N SER A 246 -21.84 16.26 16.50
CA SER A 246 -22.54 17.55 16.46
C SER A 246 -23.12 17.81 15.06
N LYS A 247 -24.16 18.65 14.96
CA LYS A 247 -24.76 19.01 13.67
C LYS A 247 -23.73 19.62 12.70
N ASP A 248 -22.86 20.49 13.20
CA ASP A 248 -21.81 21.12 12.40
C ASP A 248 -20.75 20.10 11.97
N GLY A 249 -20.35 19.20 12.87
CA GLY A 249 -19.40 18.13 12.57
C GLY A 249 -19.91 17.18 11.49
N LEU A 250 -21.14 16.69 11.62
CA LEU A 250 -21.80 15.83 10.64
C LEU A 250 -21.96 16.52 9.28
N MET A 251 -22.29 17.82 9.25
CA MET A 251 -22.39 18.59 8.01
C MET A 251 -21.04 18.74 7.31
N ILE A 252 -19.96 19.03 8.04
CA ILE A 252 -18.60 19.14 7.49
C ILE A 252 -18.13 17.79 6.96
N ILE A 253 -18.30 16.72 7.75
CA ILE A 253 -17.96 15.35 7.33
C ILE A 253 -18.74 14.99 6.07
N GLY A 254 -20.05 15.22 6.03
CA GLY A 254 -20.88 14.93 4.86
C GLY A 254 -20.40 15.62 3.59
N ARG A 255 -20.07 16.92 3.66
CA ARG A 255 -19.54 17.68 2.52
C ARG A 255 -18.19 17.17 2.05
N LEU A 256 -17.29 16.83 2.97
CA LEU A 256 -15.97 16.29 2.63
C LEU A 256 -16.06 14.87 2.07
N CYS A 257 -16.97 14.04 2.59
CA CYS A 257 -17.19 12.68 2.10
C CYS A 257 -17.58 12.64 0.60
N VAL A 258 -18.30 13.65 0.10
CA VAL A 258 -18.58 13.75 -1.34
C VAL A 258 -17.28 13.90 -2.13
N VAL A 259 -16.37 14.76 -1.69
CA VAL A 259 -15.04 14.93 -2.33
C VAL A 259 -14.23 13.63 -2.22
N TYR A 260 -14.28 12.97 -1.06
CA TYR A 260 -13.55 11.73 -0.81
C TYR A 260 -14.02 10.56 -1.68
N LEU A 261 -15.30 10.52 -2.06
CA LEU A 261 -15.82 9.51 -3.00
C LEU A 261 -15.13 9.62 -4.37
N PHE A 262 -14.95 10.85 -4.88
CA PHE A 262 -14.21 11.05 -6.13
C PHE A 262 -12.73 10.74 -5.96
N VAL A 263 -12.12 11.15 -4.84
CA VAL A 263 -10.71 10.86 -4.54
C VAL A 263 -10.46 9.36 -4.38
N ALA A 264 -11.44 8.59 -3.92
CA ALA A 264 -11.35 7.12 -3.88
C ALA A 264 -11.10 6.53 -5.28
N MET A 265 -11.68 7.09 -6.34
CA MET A 265 -11.41 6.66 -7.71
C MET A 265 -9.97 6.95 -8.13
N PHE A 266 -9.38 8.07 -7.69
CA PHE A 266 -7.95 8.32 -7.90
C PHE A 266 -7.10 7.25 -7.20
N TRP A 267 -7.42 6.86 -5.96
CA TRP A 267 -6.68 5.80 -5.27
C TRP A 267 -6.87 4.42 -5.90
N ALA A 268 -8.06 4.13 -6.42
CA ALA A 268 -8.32 2.91 -7.18
C ALA A 268 -7.39 2.77 -8.40
N LEU A 269 -7.04 3.89 -9.03
CA LEU A 269 -6.08 3.99 -10.12
C LEU A 269 -4.64 3.97 -9.60
N PHE A 270 -4.30 4.85 -8.66
CA PHE A 270 -2.95 5.02 -8.16
C PHE A 270 -2.37 3.73 -7.56
N ASP A 271 -3.12 3.02 -6.71
CA ASP A 271 -2.59 1.82 -6.06
C ASP A 271 -2.42 0.62 -7.00
N GLN A 272 -2.88 0.68 -8.26
CA GLN A 272 -2.57 -0.35 -9.28
C GLN A 272 -1.09 -0.35 -9.68
N THR A 273 -0.37 0.74 -9.40
CA THR A 273 1.08 0.84 -9.59
C THR A 273 1.86 -0.25 -8.87
N GLY A 274 1.38 -0.71 -7.72
CA GLY A 274 2.00 -1.79 -6.95
C GLY A 274 1.46 -3.18 -7.26
N SER A 275 0.54 -3.32 -8.21
CA SER A 275 -0.09 -4.59 -8.56
C SER A 275 -0.10 -4.84 -10.07
N ALA A 276 -1.12 -4.37 -10.79
CA ALA A 276 -1.28 -4.58 -12.21
C ALA A 276 -0.08 -4.07 -13.02
N TRP A 277 0.48 -2.92 -12.66
CA TRP A 277 1.61 -2.35 -13.39
C TRP A 277 2.90 -3.14 -13.16
N VAL A 278 3.09 -3.71 -11.97
CA VAL A 278 4.20 -4.62 -11.66
C VAL A 278 4.11 -5.89 -12.50
N LEU A 279 2.91 -6.46 -12.63
CA LEU A 279 2.68 -7.65 -13.45
C LEU A 279 2.85 -7.36 -14.95
N GLN A 280 2.38 -6.20 -15.42
CA GLN A 280 2.63 -5.76 -16.78
C GLN A 280 4.13 -5.56 -17.04
N ALA A 281 4.86 -4.94 -16.11
CA ALA A 281 6.31 -4.73 -16.22
C ALA A 281 7.09 -6.05 -16.35
N ASP A 282 6.58 -7.14 -15.77
CA ASP A 282 7.18 -8.48 -15.89
C ASP A 282 7.10 -9.05 -17.32
N ARG A 283 6.17 -8.55 -18.14
CA ARG A 283 5.98 -8.93 -19.56
C ARG A 283 6.62 -7.95 -20.55
N MET A 284 7.31 -6.92 -20.07
CA MET A 284 7.92 -5.86 -20.88
C MET A 284 9.43 -6.07 -21.08
N ASP A 285 10.03 -5.32 -22.01
CA ASP A 285 11.48 -5.16 -22.02
C ASP A 285 11.91 -4.22 -20.88
N ARG A 286 12.58 -4.80 -19.89
CA ARG A 286 13.02 -4.12 -18.66
C ARG A 286 14.45 -3.58 -18.74
N ASN A 287 15.09 -3.63 -19.92
CA ASN A 287 16.40 -3.03 -20.09
C ASN A 287 16.28 -1.51 -20.15
N TRP A 288 16.82 -0.84 -19.15
CA TRP A 288 16.87 0.61 -19.09
C TRP A 288 18.22 1.07 -18.55
N LEU A 289 18.85 2.00 -19.27
CA LEU A 289 20.21 2.49 -18.99
C LEU A 289 21.28 1.36 -18.98
N GLY A 290 21.09 0.32 -19.78
CA GLY A 290 22.04 -0.79 -19.91
C GLY A 290 21.99 -1.80 -18.75
N THR A 291 21.01 -1.71 -17.87
CA THR A 291 20.76 -2.67 -16.78
C THR A 291 19.33 -3.21 -16.90
N GLU A 292 19.14 -4.51 -16.66
CA GLU A 292 17.80 -5.10 -16.58
C GLU A 292 17.19 -4.81 -15.20
N TRP A 293 16.06 -4.11 -15.18
CA TRP A 293 15.32 -3.79 -13.96
C TRP A 293 14.40 -4.95 -13.57
N LEU A 294 14.22 -5.16 -12.27
CA LEU A 294 13.18 -6.05 -11.76
C LEU A 294 11.80 -5.36 -11.87
N PRO A 295 10.71 -6.11 -12.12
CA PRO A 295 9.39 -5.52 -12.35
C PRO A 295 8.91 -4.62 -11.22
N SER A 296 9.18 -5.02 -9.98
CA SER A 296 8.76 -4.32 -8.78
C SER A 296 9.63 -3.09 -8.44
N GLN A 297 10.75 -2.87 -9.14
CA GLN A 297 11.59 -1.68 -8.95
C GLN A 297 11.01 -0.42 -9.60
N ILE A 298 10.07 -0.56 -10.54
CA ILE A 298 9.40 0.59 -11.19
C ILE A 298 8.77 1.55 -10.15
N GLY A 299 8.30 1.01 -9.01
CA GLY A 299 7.70 1.81 -7.95
C GLY A 299 8.66 2.82 -7.31
N ALA A 300 9.97 2.58 -7.35
CA ALA A 300 11.00 3.46 -6.79
C ALA A 300 11.03 4.85 -7.44
N ILE A 301 10.46 4.97 -8.63
CA ILE A 301 10.42 6.22 -9.39
C ILE A 301 9.51 7.27 -8.71
N ASN A 302 8.38 6.83 -8.13
CA ASN A 302 7.39 7.75 -7.58
C ASN A 302 7.92 8.61 -6.40
N PRO A 303 8.59 8.08 -5.36
CA PRO A 303 9.16 8.89 -4.28
C PRO A 303 10.15 9.97 -4.77
N ILE A 304 10.98 9.65 -5.77
CA ILE A 304 11.89 10.62 -6.39
C ILE A 304 11.10 11.69 -7.13
N MET A 305 10.15 11.29 -7.98
CA MET A 305 9.31 12.22 -8.72
C MET A 305 8.56 13.15 -7.79
N ILE A 306 8.04 12.65 -6.66
CA ILE A 306 7.35 13.46 -5.67
C ILE A 306 8.27 14.55 -5.08
N MET A 307 9.50 14.18 -4.70
CA MET A 307 10.48 15.15 -4.18
C MET A 307 10.86 16.23 -5.21
N VAL A 308 10.84 15.90 -6.50
CA VAL A 308 11.13 16.83 -7.60
C VAL A 308 9.90 17.66 -8.00
N PHE A 309 8.73 17.03 -8.06
CA PHE A 309 7.50 17.63 -8.55
C PHE A 309 6.94 18.62 -7.55
N ILE A 310 7.01 18.38 -6.24
CA ILE A 310 6.47 19.34 -5.26
C ILE A 310 7.10 20.74 -5.42
N PRO A 311 8.44 20.90 -5.44
CA PRO A 311 9.07 22.18 -5.72
C PRO A 311 8.69 22.78 -7.08
N ILE A 312 8.62 21.97 -8.15
CA ILE A 312 8.25 22.44 -9.49
C ILE A 312 6.80 22.94 -9.51
N PHE A 313 5.88 22.18 -8.92
CA PHE A 313 4.47 22.53 -8.88
C PHE A 313 4.25 23.79 -8.04
N THR A 314 4.88 23.88 -6.87
CA THR A 314 4.72 25.03 -5.98
C THR A 314 5.43 26.29 -6.47
N GLY A 315 6.64 26.16 -7.04
CA GLY A 315 7.47 27.29 -7.47
C GLY A 315 7.22 27.76 -8.90
N LEU A 316 6.82 26.87 -9.81
CA LEU A 316 6.69 27.18 -11.25
C LEU A 316 5.25 27.00 -11.74
N ILE A 317 4.67 25.81 -11.61
CA ILE A 317 3.40 25.46 -12.29
C ILE A 317 2.22 26.20 -11.65
N TYR A 318 2.07 26.18 -10.33
CA TYR A 318 0.96 26.86 -9.66
C TYR A 318 0.98 28.37 -9.90
N PRO A 319 2.11 29.09 -9.76
CA PRO A 319 2.17 30.51 -10.12
C PRO A 319 1.86 30.77 -11.60
N ALA A 320 2.35 29.92 -12.51
CA ALA A 320 2.09 30.07 -13.94
C ALA A 320 0.61 29.92 -14.29
N ILE A 321 -0.08 28.90 -13.76
CA ILE A 321 -1.52 28.72 -13.97
C ILE A 321 -2.31 29.86 -13.32
N ASN A 322 -1.89 30.29 -12.13
CA ASN A 322 -2.55 31.37 -11.39
C ASN A 322 -2.48 32.72 -12.12
N ARG A 323 -1.56 32.88 -13.08
CA ARG A 323 -1.50 34.04 -13.99
C ARG A 323 -2.68 34.10 -14.96
N PHE A 324 -3.26 32.95 -15.32
CA PHE A 324 -4.38 32.87 -16.27
C PHE A 324 -5.74 32.82 -15.56
N PHE A 325 -5.86 32.05 -14.47
CA PHE A 325 -7.08 31.99 -13.65
C PHE A 325 -6.76 31.62 -12.20
N PRO A 326 -7.60 32.04 -11.23
CA PRO A 326 -7.32 31.76 -9.82
C PRO A 326 -7.36 30.26 -9.52
N LEU A 327 -6.26 29.72 -9.00
CA LEU A 327 -6.08 28.28 -8.80
C LEU A 327 -6.59 27.83 -7.42
N THR A 328 -7.90 27.62 -7.30
CA THR A 328 -8.53 27.13 -6.06
C THR A 328 -8.22 25.65 -5.79
N PRO A 329 -8.32 25.16 -4.53
CA PRO A 329 -8.07 23.75 -4.22
C PRO A 329 -8.91 22.77 -5.04
N LEU A 330 -10.21 23.05 -5.22
CA LEU A 330 -11.09 22.21 -6.04
C LEU A 330 -10.70 22.23 -7.52
N ARG A 331 -10.19 23.35 -8.06
CA ARG A 331 -9.67 23.42 -9.43
C ARG A 331 -8.40 22.59 -9.59
N LYS A 332 -7.48 22.60 -8.62
CA LYS A 332 -6.29 21.74 -8.64
C LYS A 332 -6.68 20.26 -8.69
N ILE A 333 -7.60 19.84 -7.81
CA ILE A 333 -8.12 18.47 -7.78
C ILE A 333 -8.74 18.11 -9.15
N GLY A 334 -9.58 19.00 -9.70
CA GLY A 334 -10.17 18.81 -11.03
C GLY A 334 -9.14 18.65 -12.14
N ILE A 335 -8.14 19.54 -12.22
CA ILE A 335 -7.03 19.44 -13.19
C ILE A 335 -6.27 18.13 -13.00
N GLY A 336 -6.02 17.71 -11.75
CA GLY A 336 -5.36 16.46 -11.43
C GLY A 336 -6.08 15.25 -12.01
N PHE A 337 -7.41 15.20 -11.97
CA PHE A 337 -8.17 14.11 -12.59
C PHE A 337 -8.02 14.06 -14.12
N PHE A 338 -7.92 15.22 -14.78
CA PHE A 338 -7.61 15.26 -16.22
C PHE A 338 -6.17 14.82 -16.52
N VAL A 339 -5.21 15.21 -15.66
CA VAL A 339 -3.80 14.79 -15.76
C VAL A 339 -3.63 13.28 -15.53
N ALA A 340 -4.52 12.64 -14.76
CA ALA A 340 -4.51 11.19 -14.54
C ALA A 340 -4.99 10.37 -15.76
N ILE A 341 -5.70 10.96 -16.72
CA ILE A 341 -6.18 10.24 -17.92
C ILE A 341 -5.03 9.60 -18.71
N PRO A 342 -4.01 10.35 -19.16
CA PRO A 342 -2.90 9.76 -19.93
C PRO A 342 -2.13 8.69 -19.15
N SER A 343 -2.12 8.71 -17.81
CA SER A 343 -1.43 7.69 -17.03
C SER A 343 -2.09 6.30 -17.11
N PHE A 344 -3.33 6.20 -17.59
CA PHE A 344 -4.01 4.92 -17.84
C PHE A 344 -4.16 4.58 -19.33
N LEU A 345 -4.13 5.60 -20.21
CA LEU A 345 -4.04 5.35 -21.65
C LEU A 345 -2.72 4.70 -22.04
N ILE A 346 -1.60 5.09 -21.40
CA ILE A 346 -0.28 4.53 -21.70
C ILE A 346 -0.19 3.03 -21.33
N PRO A 347 -0.50 2.58 -20.10
CA PRO A 347 -0.55 1.15 -19.77
C PRO A 347 -1.54 0.35 -20.63
N ALA A 348 -2.69 0.93 -21.01
CA ALA A 348 -3.63 0.26 -21.91
C ALA A 348 -3.02 0.03 -23.30
N TRP A 349 -2.34 1.04 -23.85
CA TRP A 349 -1.61 0.93 -25.12
C TRP A 349 -0.42 -0.04 -25.05
N ILE A 350 0.28 -0.09 -23.92
CA ILE A 350 1.31 -1.10 -23.65
C ILE A 350 0.71 -2.51 -23.67
N GLU A 351 -0.44 -2.72 -23.02
CA GLU A 351 -1.08 -4.04 -22.97
C GLU A 351 -1.53 -4.52 -24.36
N LEU A 352 -1.98 -3.61 -25.23
CA LEU A 352 -2.32 -3.95 -26.63
C LEU A 352 -1.10 -4.46 -27.41
N GLN A 353 0.05 -3.79 -27.28
CA GLN A 353 1.29 -4.26 -27.90
C GLN A 353 1.75 -5.61 -27.37
N ILE A 354 1.66 -5.82 -26.06
CA ILE A 354 1.98 -7.12 -25.44
C ILE A 354 1.04 -8.21 -25.98
N ALA A 355 -0.25 -7.91 -26.17
CA ALA A 355 -1.22 -8.83 -26.74
C ALA A 355 -0.92 -9.18 -28.21
N ASP A 356 -0.39 -8.24 -28.98
CA ASP A 356 0.10 -8.44 -30.36
C ASP A 356 1.47 -9.16 -30.41
N GLY A 357 2.07 -9.42 -29.26
CA GLY A 357 3.30 -10.17 -29.10
C GLY A 357 4.59 -9.33 -29.15
N GLU A 358 4.46 -8.02 -29.00
CA GLU A 358 5.58 -7.10 -28.88
C GLU A 358 6.09 -7.00 -27.43
N PHE A 359 7.32 -6.50 -27.27
CA PHE A 359 7.96 -6.27 -25.97
C PHE A 359 8.26 -4.77 -25.79
N PRO A 360 7.24 -3.95 -25.47
CA PRO A 360 7.44 -2.52 -25.27
C PRO A 360 8.41 -2.27 -24.12
N ASN A 361 9.27 -1.26 -24.26
CA ASN A 361 10.26 -0.93 -23.25
C ASN A 361 9.61 -0.27 -22.01
N ILE A 362 10.14 -0.58 -20.84
CA ILE A 362 9.69 -0.10 -19.53
C ILE A 362 9.64 1.43 -19.41
N ILE A 363 10.37 2.17 -20.26
CA ILE A 363 10.35 3.64 -20.31
C ILE A 363 8.93 4.21 -20.50
N TRP A 364 8.04 3.49 -21.18
CA TRP A 364 6.65 3.92 -21.35
C TRP A 364 5.87 3.89 -20.02
N GLN A 365 6.14 2.92 -19.15
CA GLN A 365 5.58 2.94 -17.81
C GLN A 365 6.14 4.10 -16.97
N ILE A 366 7.43 4.43 -17.12
CA ILE A 366 8.03 5.61 -16.46
C ILE A 366 7.28 6.88 -16.87
N LEU A 367 6.94 7.02 -18.15
CA LEU A 367 6.11 8.14 -18.62
C LEU A 367 4.71 8.13 -18.00
N ALA A 368 4.08 6.97 -17.85
CA ALA A 368 2.80 6.85 -17.15
C ALA A 368 2.92 7.30 -15.67
N TYR A 369 4.02 6.95 -14.99
CA TYR A 369 4.34 7.42 -13.64
C TYR A 369 4.51 8.95 -13.54
N VAL A 370 5.04 9.61 -14.57
CA VAL A 370 5.13 11.09 -14.61
C VAL A 370 3.73 11.70 -14.49
N PHE A 371 2.79 11.26 -15.34
CA PHE A 371 1.42 11.77 -15.31
C PHE A 371 0.70 11.42 -14.01
N LEU A 372 0.85 10.18 -13.53
CA LEU A 372 0.19 9.73 -12.32
C LEU A 372 0.71 10.47 -11.07
N THR A 373 2.02 10.70 -10.98
CA THR A 373 2.64 11.43 -9.86
C THR A 373 2.29 12.92 -9.91
N ALA A 374 2.22 13.51 -11.10
CA ALA A 374 1.72 14.88 -11.28
C ALA A 374 0.26 15.00 -10.79
N ALA A 375 -0.59 14.03 -11.14
CA ALA A 375 -1.96 13.96 -10.64
C ALA A 375 -2.02 13.77 -9.12
N GLU A 376 -1.14 12.95 -8.54
CA GLU A 376 -1.01 12.78 -7.08
C GLU A 376 -0.74 14.10 -6.36
N VAL A 377 0.21 14.90 -6.86
CA VAL A 377 0.53 16.22 -6.29
C VAL A 377 -0.68 17.16 -6.34
N LEU A 378 -1.44 17.13 -7.44
CA LEU A 378 -2.62 17.97 -7.63
C LEU A 378 -3.82 17.53 -6.78
N ILE A 379 -4.03 16.22 -6.62
CA ILE A 379 -5.20 15.64 -5.96
C ILE A 379 -4.91 15.38 -4.49
N SER A 380 -3.97 14.49 -4.18
CA SER A 380 -3.76 13.94 -2.83
C SER A 380 -3.30 15.03 -1.85
N ILE A 381 -2.25 15.77 -2.20
CA ILE A 381 -1.69 16.82 -1.34
C ILE A 381 -2.71 17.94 -1.14
N THR A 382 -3.34 18.42 -2.21
CA THR A 382 -4.34 19.48 -2.15
C THR A 382 -5.58 19.06 -1.36
N CYS A 383 -6.07 17.83 -1.55
CA CYS A 383 -7.24 17.33 -0.85
C CYS A 383 -6.97 17.20 0.64
N LEU A 384 -5.81 16.66 1.01
CA LEU A 384 -5.39 16.58 2.40
C LEU A 384 -5.33 17.97 3.05
N GLU A 385 -4.67 18.93 2.42
CA GLU A 385 -4.58 20.32 2.89
C GLU A 385 -5.97 20.96 3.01
N PHE A 386 -6.80 20.83 1.97
CA PHE A 386 -8.17 21.35 1.94
C PHE A 386 -8.98 20.79 3.11
N SER A 387 -8.97 19.47 3.31
CA SER A 387 -9.66 18.82 4.42
C SER A 387 -9.19 19.31 5.78
N TYR A 388 -7.89 19.55 5.96
CA TYR A 388 -7.35 20.12 7.19
C TYR A 388 -7.79 21.56 7.46
N THR A 389 -7.97 22.37 6.41
CA THR A 389 -8.43 23.76 6.54
C THR A 389 -9.92 23.88 6.82
N GLN A 390 -10.73 22.94 6.31
CA GLN A 390 -12.17 22.88 6.56
C GLN A 390 -12.50 22.22 7.90
N ALA A 391 -11.57 21.47 8.48
CA ALA A 391 -11.74 20.76 9.75
C ALA A 391 -11.80 21.70 10.96
N PRO A 392 -12.79 21.55 11.85
CA PRO A 392 -12.74 22.14 13.19
C PRO A 392 -11.47 21.70 13.93
N LYS A 393 -10.91 22.59 14.77
CA LYS A 393 -9.62 22.36 15.45
C LYS A 393 -9.55 21.03 16.21
N LYS A 394 -10.67 20.58 16.80
CA LYS A 394 -10.76 19.34 17.57
C LYS A 394 -11.09 18.09 16.75
N MET A 395 -11.42 18.23 15.46
CA MET A 395 -11.80 17.13 14.57
C MET A 395 -10.76 16.79 13.51
N LYS A 396 -9.58 17.44 13.54
CA LYS A 396 -8.53 17.26 12.53
C LYS A 396 -8.09 15.81 12.35
N SER A 397 -7.86 15.07 13.43
CA SER A 397 -7.46 13.65 13.38
C SER A 397 -8.55 12.76 12.80
N LEU A 398 -9.81 13.05 13.11
CA LEU A 398 -10.95 12.31 12.58
C LEU A 398 -11.13 12.55 11.07
N ILE A 399 -10.99 13.80 10.62
CA ILE A 399 -11.10 14.16 9.21
C ILE A 399 -9.95 13.55 8.39
N LEU A 400 -8.74 13.47 8.96
CA LEU A 400 -7.64 12.70 8.38
C LEU A 400 -8.00 11.21 8.26
N GLY A 401 -8.62 10.63 9.30
CA GLY A 401 -9.12 9.25 9.25
C GLY A 401 -10.11 9.02 8.09
N PHE A 402 -11.07 9.93 7.90
CA PHE A 402 -11.99 9.87 6.76
C PHE A 402 -11.29 10.04 5.39
N PHE A 403 -10.26 10.88 5.31
CA PHE A 403 -9.45 10.96 4.11
C PHE A 403 -8.76 9.62 3.80
N LEU A 404 -8.18 8.95 4.80
CA LEU A 404 -7.56 7.62 4.61
C LEU A 404 -8.58 6.54 4.24
N ILE A 405 -9.84 6.66 4.70
CA ILE A 405 -10.93 5.78 4.23
C ILE A 405 -11.14 5.91 2.72
N SER A 406 -10.91 7.08 2.10
CA SER A 406 -10.98 7.20 0.63
C SER A 406 -9.98 6.28 -0.08
N VAL A 407 -8.78 6.12 0.48
CA VAL A 407 -7.76 5.18 -0.03
C VAL A 407 -8.24 3.73 0.12
N SER A 408 -8.84 3.42 1.28
CA SER A 408 -9.43 2.10 1.54
C SER A 408 -10.56 1.76 0.57
N LEU A 409 -11.47 2.70 0.32
CA LEU A 409 -12.57 2.55 -0.64
C LEU A 409 -12.06 2.36 -2.07
N GLY A 410 -11.04 3.12 -2.48
CA GLY A 410 -10.42 2.96 -3.79
C GLY A 410 -9.83 1.56 -4.00
N ASN A 411 -9.08 1.06 -3.01
CA ASN A 411 -8.55 -0.30 -3.08
C ASN A 411 -9.65 -1.37 -3.02
N LEU A 412 -10.68 -1.18 -2.20
CA LEU A 412 -11.80 -2.12 -2.14
C LEU A 412 -12.54 -2.20 -3.48
N PHE A 413 -12.73 -1.05 -4.15
CA PHE A 413 -13.28 -1.00 -5.51
C PHE A 413 -12.40 -1.78 -6.49
N THR A 414 -11.07 -1.56 -6.48
CA THR A 414 -10.15 -2.29 -7.35
C THR A 414 -10.13 -3.79 -7.08
N ALA A 415 -10.21 -4.22 -5.82
CA ALA A 415 -10.35 -5.63 -5.46
C ALA A 415 -11.65 -6.22 -6.01
N GLY A 416 -12.78 -5.50 -5.89
CA GLY A 416 -14.07 -5.91 -6.43
C GLY A 416 -14.05 -6.05 -7.96
N VAL A 417 -13.43 -5.12 -8.67
CA VAL A 417 -13.23 -5.21 -10.13
C VAL A 417 -12.41 -6.44 -10.49
N ASN A 418 -11.28 -6.70 -9.80
CA ASN A 418 -10.46 -7.88 -10.07
C ASN A 418 -11.19 -9.18 -9.78
N HIS A 419 -12.04 -9.22 -8.74
CA HIS A 419 -12.90 -10.37 -8.46
C HIS A 419 -13.91 -10.62 -9.58
N PHE A 420 -14.49 -9.56 -10.15
CA PHE A 420 -15.48 -9.67 -11.22
C PHE A 420 -14.87 -10.13 -12.56
N ILE A 421 -13.65 -9.69 -12.88
CA ILE A 421 -12.95 -10.07 -14.12
C ILE A 421 -12.12 -11.35 -13.97
N MET A 422 -12.10 -11.96 -12.79
CA MET A 422 -11.36 -13.20 -12.53
C MET A 422 -11.99 -14.35 -13.30
N ASN A 423 -11.35 -14.74 -14.40
CA ASN A 423 -11.70 -15.98 -15.10
C ASN A 423 -11.11 -17.16 -14.33
N GLU A 424 -11.86 -18.27 -14.24
CA GLU A 424 -11.29 -19.51 -13.73
C GLU A 424 -10.06 -19.88 -14.56
N PRO A 425 -8.94 -20.30 -13.94
CA PRO A 425 -7.81 -20.81 -14.69
C PRO A 425 -8.30 -21.94 -15.60
N PRO A 426 -7.77 -22.08 -16.82
CA PRO A 426 -8.15 -23.19 -17.68
C PRO A 426 -7.85 -24.48 -16.93
N SER A 427 -8.92 -25.16 -16.52
CA SER A 427 -8.84 -26.37 -15.72
C SER A 427 -9.21 -27.56 -16.58
N PHE A 428 -8.30 -28.54 -16.61
CA PHE A 428 -8.62 -29.84 -17.17
C PHE A 428 -9.29 -30.69 -16.10
N LYS A 429 -10.60 -30.94 -16.24
CA LYS A 429 -11.37 -31.82 -15.35
C LYS A 429 -11.57 -33.17 -16.04
N PRO A 430 -10.85 -34.24 -15.65
CA PRO A 430 -11.11 -35.57 -16.17
C PRO A 430 -12.52 -36.02 -15.74
N ASP A 431 -13.32 -36.40 -16.72
CA ASP A 431 -14.72 -36.82 -16.61
C ASP A 431 -14.87 -38.34 -16.38
N VAL A 432 -13.85 -39.13 -16.69
CA VAL A 432 -13.84 -40.59 -16.58
C VAL A 432 -12.51 -41.14 -16.09
N GLU A 433 -12.53 -42.34 -15.50
CA GLU A 433 -11.30 -43.06 -15.15
C GLU A 433 -10.51 -43.39 -16.42
N GLY A 434 -9.22 -43.10 -16.44
CA GLY A 434 -8.43 -43.27 -17.65
C GLY A 434 -7.05 -42.65 -17.63
N ILE A 435 -6.31 -42.92 -18.70
CA ILE A 435 -4.99 -42.33 -18.94
C ILE A 435 -5.19 -41.15 -19.90
N TYR A 436 -4.98 -39.94 -19.40
CA TYR A 436 -5.01 -38.71 -20.18
C TYR A 436 -3.60 -38.37 -20.61
N LYS A 437 -3.44 -38.10 -21.91
CA LYS A 437 -2.19 -37.63 -22.50
C LYS A 437 -2.36 -36.16 -22.82
N LEU A 438 -1.69 -35.31 -22.06
CA LEU A 438 -1.57 -33.89 -22.32
C LEU A 438 -0.37 -33.70 -23.25
N GLU A 439 -0.66 -33.39 -24.51
CA GLU A 439 0.34 -33.18 -25.55
C GLU A 439 0.73 -31.71 -25.57
N LEU A 440 1.85 -31.36 -24.92
CA LEU A 440 2.41 -30.03 -24.91
C LEU A 440 3.29 -29.85 -26.16
N THR A 441 2.89 -28.97 -27.07
CA THR A 441 3.64 -28.71 -28.30
C THR A 441 4.18 -27.28 -28.27
N ALA A 442 5.49 -27.15 -28.47
CA ALA A 442 6.15 -25.87 -28.68
C ALA A 442 6.66 -25.80 -30.12
N SER A 443 6.29 -24.73 -30.84
CA SER A 443 6.75 -24.47 -32.19
C SER A 443 7.29 -23.06 -32.32
N ASP A 444 8.48 -22.91 -32.90
CA ASP A 444 8.80 -21.69 -33.65
C ASP A 444 8.43 -21.95 -35.12
N SER A 445 8.29 -20.90 -35.94
CA SER A 445 7.85 -20.99 -37.33
C SER A 445 8.67 -21.94 -38.24
N SER A 446 9.72 -22.59 -37.74
CA SER A 446 10.57 -23.57 -38.45
C SER A 446 10.69 -24.95 -37.78
N LEU A 447 10.52 -25.08 -36.45
CA LEU A 447 10.73 -26.32 -35.69
C LEU A 447 9.66 -26.52 -34.61
N SER A 448 9.21 -27.76 -34.44
CA SER A 448 8.19 -28.18 -33.46
C SER A 448 8.72 -29.31 -32.58
N SER A 449 8.57 -29.19 -31.26
CA SER A 449 8.88 -30.23 -30.29
C SER A 449 7.70 -30.49 -29.37
N THR A 450 7.35 -31.76 -29.21
CA THR A 450 6.16 -32.19 -28.49
C THR A 450 6.55 -33.09 -27.31
N SER A 451 6.06 -32.73 -26.11
CA SER A 451 6.18 -33.52 -24.90
C SER A 451 4.82 -34.01 -24.44
N ILE A 452 4.71 -35.31 -24.11
CA ILE A 452 3.46 -35.91 -23.69
C ILE A 452 3.52 -36.16 -22.18
N VAL A 453 2.71 -35.44 -21.42
CA VAL A 453 2.50 -35.71 -19.99
C VAL A 453 1.35 -36.69 -19.85
N THR A 454 1.61 -37.83 -19.22
CA THR A 454 0.61 -38.88 -19.02
C THR A 454 0.06 -38.82 -17.60
N ILE A 455 -1.22 -38.46 -17.46
CA ILE A 455 -1.93 -38.46 -16.19
C ILE A 455 -2.79 -39.71 -16.11
N LYS A 456 -2.50 -40.58 -15.14
CA LYS A 456 -3.35 -41.74 -14.84
C LYS A 456 -4.35 -41.34 -13.75
N VAL A 457 -5.60 -41.15 -14.14
CA VAL A 457 -6.71 -40.87 -13.23
C VAL A 457 -7.30 -42.22 -12.82
N ILE A 458 -7.21 -42.54 -11.53
CA ILE A 458 -7.72 -43.78 -10.94
C ILE A 458 -8.79 -43.39 -9.93
N GLU A 459 -9.96 -44.03 -9.99
CA GLU A 459 -11.01 -43.79 -9.01
C GLU A 459 -10.54 -44.32 -7.65
N LYS A 460 -10.37 -43.43 -6.67
CA LYS A 460 -10.02 -43.84 -5.30
C LYS A 460 -11.26 -44.48 -4.65
N LYS A 461 -11.39 -45.80 -4.77
CA LYS A 461 -12.38 -46.59 -3.99
C LYS A 461 -12.03 -46.50 -2.49
N GLU A 462 -12.53 -45.48 -1.81
CA GLU A 462 -12.54 -45.48 -0.35
C GLU A 462 -13.57 -46.49 0.17
N PRO A 463 -13.23 -47.29 1.20
CA PRO A 463 -14.20 -48.17 1.83
C PRO A 463 -15.29 -47.33 2.51
N LYS A 464 -16.55 -47.66 2.21
CA LYS A 464 -17.77 -47.00 2.68
C LYS A 464 -17.72 -46.70 4.19
N LYS A 465 -17.82 -45.42 4.56
CA LYS A 465 -18.47 -44.95 5.80
C LYS A 465 -19.34 -43.71 5.50
N PRO A 466 -20.54 -43.60 6.10
CA PRO A 466 -21.47 -42.52 5.81
C PRO A 466 -21.21 -41.34 6.75
N THR A 467 -20.87 -40.17 6.20
CA THR A 467 -21.49 -38.86 6.47
C THR A 467 -20.69 -37.72 5.85
N ALA A 468 -21.42 -36.65 5.53
CA ALA A 468 -21.05 -35.58 4.61
C ALA A 468 -19.79 -34.80 4.99
N VAL A 469 -18.78 -34.88 4.13
CA VAL A 469 -17.77 -33.82 3.97
C VAL A 469 -17.73 -33.48 2.49
N LYS A 470 -18.02 -32.23 2.12
CA LYS A 470 -17.81 -31.69 0.77
C LYS A 470 -16.33 -31.86 0.41
N LYS A 471 -16.00 -32.94 -0.30
CA LYS A 471 -14.66 -33.17 -0.87
C LYS A 471 -14.41 -32.09 -1.92
N ARG A 472 -13.46 -31.19 -1.66
CA ARG A 472 -12.87 -30.36 -2.73
C ARG A 472 -12.19 -31.30 -3.73
N GLN A 473 -12.64 -31.25 -4.97
CA GLN A 473 -12.11 -32.03 -6.09
C GLN A 473 -10.76 -31.44 -6.53
N PRO A 474 -9.80 -32.27 -6.97
CA PRO A 474 -8.52 -31.79 -7.48
C PRO A 474 -8.69 -31.15 -8.86
N THR A 475 -8.22 -29.92 -9.02
CA THR A 475 -8.13 -29.17 -10.28
C THR A 475 -6.67 -28.98 -10.66
N ALA A 476 -6.30 -29.23 -11.92
CA ALA A 476 -4.99 -28.88 -12.47
C ALA A 476 -5.08 -27.57 -13.27
N ASP A 477 -4.16 -26.64 -12.99
CA ASP A 477 -4.05 -25.30 -13.60
C ASP A 477 -3.15 -25.35 -14.84
N ALA A 478 -3.62 -24.82 -15.98
CA ALA A 478 -2.90 -24.79 -17.25
C ALA A 478 -2.46 -23.37 -17.71
N GLY A 479 -2.57 -22.33 -16.88
CA GLY A 479 -2.01 -20.99 -17.17
C GLY A 479 -2.67 -20.17 -18.30
N ARG A 480 -2.08 -19.03 -18.70
CA ARG A 480 -2.62 -18.05 -19.69
C ARG A 480 -1.74 -17.88 -20.95
N PRO A 481 -2.32 -17.43 -22.09
CA PRO A 481 -1.74 -16.63 -23.20
C PRO A 481 -0.43 -15.85 -23.05
N ILE A 482 0.75 -16.20 -23.61
CA ILE A 482 1.93 -15.27 -23.62
C ILE A 482 2.75 -15.37 -24.93
N ALA A 483 3.18 -14.23 -25.51
CA ALA A 483 4.11 -14.16 -26.65
C ALA A 483 5.60 -14.15 -26.22
N ILE A 484 6.51 -14.69 -27.05
CA ILE A 484 7.93 -14.94 -26.67
C ILE A 484 8.89 -14.68 -27.85
N SER A 485 10.00 -13.98 -27.60
CA SER A 485 11.10 -13.71 -28.55
C SER A 485 12.30 -14.67 -28.39
N THR A 486 13.17 -14.75 -29.40
CA THR A 486 14.23 -15.77 -29.56
C THR A 486 15.30 -15.73 -28.45
N GLY A 487 15.54 -16.87 -27.77
CA GLY A 487 16.66 -17.06 -26.83
C GLY A 487 16.36 -17.10 -25.32
N ARG A 488 15.09 -17.05 -24.89
CA ARG A 488 14.68 -17.22 -23.46
C ARG A 488 13.70 -18.40 -23.27
N GLN A 489 13.67 -18.96 -22.04
CA GLN A 489 12.76 -20.04 -21.65
C GLN A 489 11.36 -19.53 -21.27
N VAL A 490 10.29 -20.09 -21.85
CA VAL A 490 8.89 -20.05 -21.32
C VAL A 490 8.10 -21.29 -21.84
N ARG A 491 7.06 -21.77 -21.10
CA ARG A 491 6.20 -22.96 -21.38
C ARG A 491 4.72 -22.55 -21.57
N MET A 492 3.76 -23.31 -22.13
CA MET A 492 3.56 -24.32 -23.21
C MET A 492 2.02 -24.61 -23.23
N TYR A 493 1.39 -24.92 -24.37
CA TYR A 493 -0.04 -25.32 -24.45
C TYR A 493 -0.24 -26.78 -24.89
N GLY A 494 -1.30 -27.40 -24.36
CA GLY A 494 -1.61 -28.82 -24.52
C GLY A 494 -2.86 -29.15 -25.35
N LYS A 495 -2.82 -30.19 -26.19
CA LYS A 495 -4.02 -30.86 -26.77
C LYS A 495 -4.22 -32.24 -26.14
N ALA A 496 -5.48 -32.65 -25.97
CA ALA A 496 -5.83 -34.02 -25.58
C ALA A 496 -6.55 -34.72 -26.73
N LYS A 497 -6.00 -35.85 -27.21
CA LYS A 497 -6.66 -36.74 -28.17
C LYS A 497 -7.05 -38.04 -27.46
N LYS A 498 -8.33 -38.40 -27.53
CA LYS A 498 -8.80 -39.78 -27.38
C LYS A 498 -8.55 -40.50 -28.71
N GLY A 499 -8.20 -41.79 -28.68
CA GLY A 499 -8.18 -42.59 -29.91
C GLY A 499 -9.53 -42.62 -30.64
N ASP A 500 -9.46 -42.86 -31.95
CA ASP A 500 -10.48 -43.30 -32.92
C ASP A 500 -11.94 -42.81 -32.83
N ASN A 501 -12.22 -41.58 -32.39
CA ASN A 501 -13.46 -40.92 -32.83
C ASN A 501 -13.39 -39.38 -32.84
N ARG A 502 -13.82 -38.79 -33.96
CA ARG A 502 -13.86 -37.35 -34.22
C ARG A 502 -15.03 -36.72 -33.48
N GLY A 503 -14.72 -35.90 -32.47
CA GLY A 503 -15.64 -34.89 -31.93
C GLY A 503 -14.88 -33.57 -31.87
N SER A 504 -15.33 -32.57 -32.62
CA SER A 504 -14.76 -31.22 -32.61
C SER A 504 -15.36 -30.40 -31.48
N PHE A 505 -14.51 -29.80 -30.65
CA PHE A 505 -14.88 -28.70 -29.76
C PHE A 505 -13.89 -27.55 -29.96
N PHE A 506 -14.40 -26.34 -30.03
CA PHE A 506 -13.63 -25.12 -30.27
C PHE A 506 -13.09 -24.57 -28.94
N TYR A 507 -11.84 -24.11 -28.95
CA TYR A 507 -11.23 -23.22 -27.96
C TYR A 507 -11.06 -21.84 -28.58
#